data_AF-A0A849V1V1-F1
#
_entry.id   AF-A0A849V1V1-F1
#
_cell.length_a   1.000
_cell.length_b   1.000
_cell.length_c   1.000
_cell.angle_alpha   90.00
_cell.angle_beta   90.00
_cell.angle_gamma   90.00
#
_symmetry.space_group_name_H-M   'P 1'
#
loop_
_entity.id
_entity.type
_entity.pdbx_description
1 polymer ?
#
loop_
_entity_poly.entity_id
_entity_poly.type
_entity_poly.pdbx_seq_one_letter_code
_entity_poly.pdbx_strand_id
1 'polypeptide(L)'
;MLTFKQKTKSFLAFLLVAFVCLSCNPVFAETAGNTDAQPIRKSLNLSGLYLGFFPCADCQGIRTTLALNQNNNYVLITIYVGKSDREFVEKGKFTLTETGDKLVLTPRKGSTTTQEYLIDDDMLIKLDEDGNRITSDGADRFILRRKDVMKAPGNQHSGH
;
A
#
# COMPACT_ATOMS: atom_id res chain seq x y z
N MET A 1 -9.63 -28.01 59.09
CA MET A 1 -10.32 -26.72 58.89
C MET A 1 -11.20 -26.89 57.63
N LEU A 2 -12.43 -27.38 57.84
CA LEU A 2 -13.69 -26.67 57.55
C LEU A 2 -13.94 -26.50 56.04
N THR A 3 -14.76 -27.40 55.45
CA THR A 3 -16.16 -27.18 54.98
C THR A 3 -16.23 -26.57 53.57
N PHE A 4 -17.17 -26.85 52.65
CA PHE A 4 -18.34 -27.72 52.54
C PHE A 4 -19.06 -27.37 51.21
N LYS A 5 -19.62 -28.39 50.53
CA LYS A 5 -20.71 -28.40 49.50
C LYS A 5 -20.62 -27.54 48.23
N GLN A 6 -20.72 -28.10 47.02
CA GLN A 6 -21.81 -28.83 46.33
C GLN A 6 -23.02 -27.99 45.87
N LYS A 7 -23.21 -28.03 44.53
CA LYS A 7 -24.46 -28.13 43.71
C LYS A 7 -25.67 -27.28 44.12
N THR A 8 -26.25 -26.59 43.12
CA THR A 8 -27.57 -26.94 42.53
C THR A 8 -27.86 -26.13 41.26
N LYS A 9 -28.59 -26.77 40.33
CA LYS A 9 -29.14 -26.22 39.08
C LYS A 9 -30.66 -26.02 39.24
N SER A 10 -31.21 -25.11 38.43
CA SER A 10 -32.58 -25.11 37.87
C SER A 10 -33.72 -24.44 38.65
N PHE A 11 -34.69 -23.95 37.84
CA PHE A 11 -35.98 -23.29 38.14
C PHE A 11 -35.84 -21.80 38.50
N LEU A 12 -36.51 -20.85 37.84
CA LEU A 12 -37.96 -20.78 37.63
C LEU A 12 -38.30 -19.73 36.54
N ALA A 13 -39.35 -20.01 35.75
CA ALA A 13 -39.93 -19.14 34.73
C ALA A 13 -40.84 -18.04 35.34
N PHE A 14 -40.85 -16.82 34.76
CA PHE A 14 -41.82 -15.72 34.93
C PHE A 14 -41.43 -14.66 33.87
N LEU A 15 -42.25 -13.97 33.09
CA LEU A 15 -43.69 -13.89 32.85
C LEU A 15 -43.86 -13.00 31.58
N LEU A 16 -44.84 -13.32 30.73
CA LEU A 16 -45.28 -12.55 29.56
C LEU A 16 -45.62 -11.10 29.94
N VAL A 17 -45.09 -10.11 29.22
CA VAL A 17 -45.77 -8.83 29.02
C VAL A 17 -45.65 -8.45 27.55
N ALA A 18 -46.73 -8.71 26.82
CA ALA A 18 -47.00 -8.10 25.53
C ALA A 18 -47.41 -6.64 25.79
N PHE A 19 -46.67 -5.68 25.23
CA PHE A 19 -47.11 -4.29 25.16
C PHE A 19 -47.34 -3.93 23.69
N VAL A 20 -48.60 -4.01 23.30
CA VAL A 20 -49.11 -3.54 22.01
C VAL A 20 -49.27 -2.02 22.12
N CYS A 21 -48.47 -1.26 21.36
CA CYS A 21 -48.75 0.15 21.11
C CYS A 21 -49.20 0.30 19.66
N LEU A 22 -50.52 0.39 19.46
CA LEU A 22 -51.15 0.95 18.28
C LEU A 22 -51.17 2.48 18.43
N SER A 23 -50.38 3.19 17.63
CA SER A 23 -50.66 4.57 17.21
C SER A 23 -49.83 4.97 15.97
N CYS A 24 -50.47 5.00 14.81
CA CYS A 24 -50.07 5.77 13.61
C CYS A 24 -50.37 7.27 13.88
N ASN A 25 -49.69 8.33 13.43
CA ASN A 25 -48.58 8.65 12.52
C ASN A 25 -47.83 9.90 13.10
N PRO A 26 -46.67 10.33 12.55
CA PRO A 26 -46.72 11.26 11.42
C PRO A 26 -45.83 10.82 10.25
N VAL A 27 -46.34 11.08 9.05
CA VAL A 27 -45.56 11.19 7.81
C VAL A 27 -44.54 12.31 8.02
N PHE A 28 -43.27 11.94 8.07
CA PHE A 28 -42.17 12.74 7.57
C PHE A 28 -41.16 11.78 6.94
N ALA A 29 -41.19 11.73 5.61
CA ALA A 29 -40.18 11.05 4.84
C ALA A 29 -38.90 11.89 4.91
N GLU A 30 -37.87 11.39 5.58
CA GLU A 30 -36.50 11.75 5.27
C GLU A 30 -35.66 10.49 5.18
N THR A 31 -35.25 10.23 3.96
CA THR A 31 -34.23 9.27 3.57
C THR A 31 -32.90 9.65 4.22
N ALA A 32 -32.58 9.07 5.37
CA ALA A 32 -31.19 8.91 5.79
C ALA A 32 -30.67 7.61 5.16
N GLY A 33 -30.21 7.72 3.92
CA GLY A 33 -29.45 6.66 3.29
C GLY A 33 -28.27 6.32 4.19
N ASN A 34 -28.27 5.10 4.73
CA ASN A 34 -27.05 4.45 5.18
C ASN A 34 -26.19 4.20 3.94
N THR A 35 -25.60 5.27 3.42
CA THR A 35 -24.49 5.17 2.51
C THR A 35 -23.32 4.86 3.43
N ASP A 36 -23.09 3.58 3.68
CA ASP A 36 -21.73 3.08 3.85
C ASP A 36 -21.02 3.47 2.55
N ALA A 37 -20.58 4.72 2.49
CA ALA A 37 -19.67 5.20 1.50
C ALA A 37 -18.34 4.55 1.86
N GLN A 38 -18.25 3.24 1.60
CA GLN A 38 -16.96 2.64 1.38
C GLN A 38 -16.34 3.47 0.27
N PRO A 39 -15.22 4.18 0.53
CA PRO A 39 -14.53 4.85 -0.55
C PRO A 39 -14.28 3.77 -1.58
N ILE A 40 -14.79 3.96 -2.79
CA ILE A 40 -14.53 3.06 -3.91
C ILE A 40 -13.01 3.13 -4.07
N ARG A 41 -12.30 2.21 -3.41
CA ARG A 41 -10.88 2.00 -3.61
C ARG A 41 -10.82 1.38 -4.98
N LYS A 42 -10.74 2.25 -5.99
CA LYS A 42 -10.29 1.88 -7.33
C LYS A 42 -9.09 0.98 -7.08
N SER A 43 -9.22 -0.31 -7.40
CA SER A 43 -8.15 -1.27 -7.16
C SER A 43 -6.96 -0.79 -7.97
N LEU A 44 -6.02 -0.12 -7.32
CA LEU A 44 -4.90 0.47 -8.01
C LEU A 44 -4.05 -0.69 -8.53
N ASN A 45 -4.02 -0.86 -9.84
CA ASN A 45 -3.18 -1.88 -10.45
C ASN A 45 -1.73 -1.38 -10.46
N LEU A 46 -1.02 -1.68 -9.36
CA LEU A 46 0.41 -1.41 -9.19
C LEU A 46 1.31 -2.35 -9.99
N SER A 47 0.77 -3.40 -10.62
CA SER A 47 1.62 -4.31 -11.38
C SER A 47 2.20 -3.57 -12.59
N GLY A 48 3.51 -3.62 -12.74
CA GLY A 48 4.19 -2.83 -13.76
C GLY A 48 5.70 -2.76 -13.55
N LEU A 49 6.34 -2.02 -14.44
CA LEU A 49 7.78 -1.76 -14.40
C LEU A 49 8.00 -0.29 -14.07
N TYR A 50 8.73 -0.03 -13.00
CA TYR A 50 9.02 1.31 -12.50
C TYR A 50 10.52 1.59 -12.61
N LEU A 51 10.86 2.77 -13.12
CA LEU A 51 12.24 3.15 -13.43
C LEU A 51 12.58 4.45 -12.72
N GLY A 52 13.82 4.56 -12.21
CA GLY A 52 14.33 5.80 -11.65
C GLY A 52 15.86 5.86 -11.61
N PHE A 53 16.36 7.05 -11.31
CA PHE A 53 17.78 7.33 -11.18
C PHE A 53 18.04 8.12 -9.90
N PHE A 54 18.40 7.40 -8.84
CA PHE A 54 18.53 8.01 -7.51
C PHE A 54 19.89 8.68 -7.32
N PRO A 55 19.96 9.74 -6.48
CA PRO A 55 21.22 10.35 -6.08
C PRO A 55 22.15 9.33 -5.41
N CYS A 56 23.45 9.53 -5.61
CA CYS A 56 24.50 8.70 -5.03
C CYS A 56 25.57 9.62 -4.45
N ALA A 57 26.02 9.35 -3.23
CA ALA A 57 27.00 10.21 -2.55
C ALA A 57 28.38 10.18 -3.23
N ASP A 58 28.75 9.04 -3.81
CA ASP A 58 30.10 8.76 -4.30
C ASP A 58 30.11 8.07 -5.68
N CYS A 59 29.00 8.18 -6.42
CA CYS A 59 28.87 7.69 -7.79
C CYS A 59 28.00 8.63 -8.62
N GLN A 60 27.89 8.42 -9.93
CA GLN A 60 27.12 9.31 -10.81
C GLN A 60 25.61 9.23 -10.54
N GLY A 61 25.17 8.12 -9.97
CA GLY A 61 23.80 7.87 -9.55
C GLY A 61 23.48 6.38 -9.56
N ILE A 62 22.28 6.06 -9.08
CA ILE A 62 21.84 4.68 -8.92
C ILE A 62 20.69 4.45 -9.89
N ARG A 63 20.92 3.66 -10.94
CA ARG A 63 19.84 3.24 -11.84
C ARG A 63 19.04 2.15 -11.13
N THR A 64 17.76 2.42 -10.93
CA THR A 64 16.84 1.55 -10.19
C THR A 64 15.72 1.09 -11.09
N THR A 65 15.49 -0.22 -11.14
CA THR A 65 14.37 -0.85 -11.86
C THR A 65 13.60 -1.74 -10.90
N LEU A 66 12.32 -1.43 -10.69
CA LEU A 66 11.43 -2.20 -9.83
C LEU A 66 10.30 -2.80 -10.68
N ALA A 67 10.25 -4.13 -10.75
CA ALA A 67 9.16 -4.86 -11.36
C ALA A 67 8.21 -5.37 -10.27
N LEU A 68 6.94 -4.96 -10.34
CA LEU A 68 5.86 -5.45 -9.46
C LEU A 68 4.98 -6.41 -10.26
N ASN A 69 4.87 -7.65 -9.79
CA ASN A 69 4.07 -8.69 -10.45
C ASN A 69 2.70 -8.85 -9.79
N GLN A 70 1.71 -9.32 -10.57
CA GLN A 70 0.33 -9.56 -10.11
C GLN A 70 0.20 -10.56 -8.96
N ASN A 71 1.19 -11.41 -8.74
CA ASN A 71 1.24 -12.39 -7.65
C ASN A 71 1.96 -11.86 -6.39
N ASN A 72 2.06 -10.54 -6.28
CA ASN A 72 2.68 -9.80 -5.18
C ASN A 72 4.17 -10.08 -4.99
N ASN A 73 4.85 -10.60 -6.02
CA ASN A 73 6.31 -10.70 -6.02
C ASN A 73 6.92 -9.46 -6.68
N TYR A 74 8.08 -9.03 -6.18
CA TYR A 74 8.88 -8.01 -6.86
C TYR A 74 10.27 -8.51 -7.25
N VAL A 75 10.86 -7.80 -8.22
CA VAL A 75 12.29 -7.83 -8.52
C VAL A 75 12.78 -6.39 -8.55
N LEU A 76 13.80 -6.10 -7.76
CA LEU A 76 14.48 -4.81 -7.71
C LEU A 76 15.90 -4.98 -8.24
N ILE A 77 16.25 -4.23 -9.27
CA ILE A 77 17.59 -4.21 -9.87
C ILE A 77 18.20 -2.83 -9.68
N THR A 78 19.43 -2.81 -9.19
CA THR A 78 20.18 -1.61 -8.85
C THR A 78 21.56 -1.65 -9.49
N ILE A 79 21.94 -0.57 -10.19
CA ILE A 79 23.27 -0.40 -10.79
C ILE A 79 23.87 0.92 -10.31
N TYR A 80 25.08 0.87 -9.75
CA TYR A 80 25.82 2.03 -9.26
C TYR A 80 26.66 2.63 -10.39
N VAL A 81 26.07 3.57 -11.12
CA VAL A 81 26.64 4.12 -12.36
C VAL A 81 27.94 4.88 -12.06
N GLY A 82 28.97 4.60 -12.84
CA GLY A 82 30.31 5.18 -12.68
C GLY A 82 31.18 4.46 -11.64
N LYS A 83 30.65 3.45 -10.93
CA LYS A 83 31.44 2.56 -10.05
C LYS A 83 31.61 1.16 -10.61
N SER A 84 30.53 0.57 -11.11
CA SER A 84 30.52 -0.78 -11.65
C SER A 84 29.28 -1.00 -12.51
N ASP A 85 29.44 -1.83 -13.55
CA ASP A 85 28.30 -2.30 -14.36
C ASP A 85 27.60 -3.52 -13.74
N ARG A 86 28.04 -3.95 -12.54
CA ARG A 86 27.43 -5.06 -11.82
C ARG A 86 26.01 -4.72 -11.39
N GLU A 87 25.09 -5.61 -11.72
CA GLU A 87 23.71 -5.57 -11.22
C GLU A 87 23.61 -6.17 -9.82
N PHE A 88 22.93 -5.45 -8.93
CA PHE A 88 22.47 -5.96 -7.65
C PHE A 88 20.98 -6.28 -7.78
N VAL A 89 20.64 -7.56 -7.58
CA VAL A 89 19.28 -8.06 -7.77
C VAL A 89 18.71 -8.49 -6.43
N GLU A 90 17.61 -7.86 -6.02
CA GLU A 90 16.82 -8.23 -4.85
C GLU A 90 15.45 -8.77 -5.31
N LYS A 91 14.96 -9.80 -4.62
CA LYS A 91 13.66 -10.42 -4.87
C LYS A 91 12.91 -10.62 -3.58
N GLY A 92 11.61 -10.43 -3.61
CA GLY A 92 10.79 -10.55 -2.42
C GLY A 92 9.29 -10.45 -2.70
N LYS A 93 8.56 -10.19 -1.63
CA LYS A 93 7.12 -9.92 -1.65
C LYS A 93 6.85 -8.45 -1.43
N PHE A 94 5.75 -7.96 -1.96
CA PHE A 94 5.27 -6.63 -1.60
C PHE A 94 3.86 -6.67 -1.05
N THR A 95 3.56 -5.71 -0.18
CA THR A 95 2.25 -5.47 0.39
C THR A 95 1.92 -3.98 0.33
N LEU A 96 0.66 -3.65 0.59
CA LEU A 96 0.21 -2.28 0.81
C LEU A 96 -0.09 -2.08 2.28
N THR A 97 0.06 -0.86 2.79
CA THR A 97 -0.49 -0.46 4.08
C THR A 97 -2.02 -0.57 4.10
N GLU A 98 -2.62 -0.57 5.29
CA GLU A 98 -4.09 -0.62 5.44
C GLU A 98 -4.79 0.55 4.74
N THR A 99 -4.16 1.72 4.76
CA THR A 99 -4.58 2.94 4.03
C THR A 99 -4.41 2.81 2.52
N GLY A 100 -3.55 1.90 2.04
CA GLY A 100 -3.31 1.63 0.62
C GLY A 100 -2.45 2.68 -0.08
N ASP A 101 -1.88 3.62 0.67
CA ASP A 101 -1.08 4.74 0.19
C ASP A 101 0.42 4.41 0.13
N LYS A 102 0.88 3.39 0.84
CA LYS A 102 2.29 2.96 0.83
C LYS A 102 2.45 1.53 0.34
N LEU A 103 3.45 1.34 -0.51
CA LEU A 103 3.98 0.05 -0.95
C LEU A 103 5.15 -0.34 -0.05
N VAL A 104 5.13 -1.58 0.46
CA VAL A 104 6.15 -2.12 1.34
C VAL A 104 6.82 -3.31 0.65
N LEU A 105 8.14 -3.26 0.46
CA LEU A 105 8.94 -4.35 -0.14
C LEU A 105 9.62 -5.16 0.96
N THR A 106 9.27 -6.44 1.07
CA THR A 106 9.87 -7.39 2.01
C THR A 106 10.81 -8.35 1.26
N PRO A 107 12.14 -8.24 1.45
CA PRO A 107 13.11 -9.10 0.78
C PRO A 107 12.99 -10.56 1.23
N ARG A 108 13.19 -11.51 0.30
CA ARG A 108 13.13 -12.95 0.63
C ARG A 108 14.42 -13.46 1.29
N LYS A 109 15.58 -12.98 0.83
CA LYS A 109 16.95 -13.33 1.29
C LYS A 109 17.93 -12.21 0.93
N GLY A 110 18.98 -12.03 1.73
CA GLY A 110 20.12 -11.15 1.42
C GLY A 110 20.04 -9.74 2.03
N SER A 111 18.88 -9.11 1.97
CA SER A 111 18.57 -7.87 2.70
C SER A 111 17.62 -8.17 3.85
N THR A 112 17.80 -7.51 5.00
CA THR A 112 16.86 -7.53 6.13
C THR A 112 16.05 -6.24 6.22
N THR A 113 16.38 -5.24 5.40
CA THR A 113 15.77 -3.93 5.46
C THR A 113 14.60 -3.88 4.49
N THR A 114 13.41 -3.63 5.05
CA THR A 114 12.21 -3.33 4.29
C THR A 114 12.37 -1.98 3.60
N GLN A 115 11.89 -1.87 2.36
CA GLN A 115 11.83 -0.58 1.67
C GLN A 115 10.38 -0.12 1.54
N GLU A 116 10.12 1.14 1.84
CA GLU A 116 8.79 1.72 1.69
C GLU A 116 8.78 2.79 0.59
N TYR A 117 7.65 2.84 -0.12
CA TYR A 117 7.38 3.85 -1.14
C TYR A 117 5.98 4.41 -0.94
N LEU A 118 5.83 5.73 -1.00
CA LEU A 118 4.53 6.36 -1.14
C LEU A 118 4.07 6.21 -2.58
N ILE A 119 2.80 5.85 -2.76
CA ILE A 119 2.15 5.68 -4.04
C ILE A 119 1.51 7.01 -4.42
N ASP A 120 1.85 7.50 -5.61
CA ASP A 120 1.34 8.77 -6.13
C ASP A 120 1.10 8.62 -7.65
N ASP A 121 -0.16 8.44 -8.04
CA ASP A 121 -0.59 8.12 -9.41
C ASP A 121 0.25 7.01 -10.07
N ASP A 122 1.06 7.36 -11.07
CA ASP A 122 1.92 6.46 -11.85
C ASP A 122 3.37 6.44 -11.31
N MET A 123 3.57 6.86 -10.06
CA MET A 123 4.87 7.03 -9.43
C MET A 123 4.95 6.34 -8.06
N LEU A 124 6.17 5.97 -7.69
CA LEU A 124 6.54 5.47 -6.38
C LEU A 124 7.64 6.36 -5.82
N ILE A 125 7.34 7.06 -4.72
CA ILE A 125 8.27 7.98 -4.06
C ILE A 125 8.92 7.21 -2.91
N LYS A 126 10.24 7.01 -2.96
CA LYS A 126 10.96 6.28 -1.92
C LYS A 126 10.92 7.06 -0.60
N LEU A 127 10.59 6.35 0.47
CA LEU A 127 10.56 6.89 1.83
C LEU A 127 11.89 6.63 2.54
N ASP A 128 12.13 7.37 3.62
CA ASP A 128 13.24 7.10 4.53
C ASP A 128 12.96 5.86 5.41
N GLU A 129 13.91 5.53 6.28
CA GLU A 129 13.84 4.35 7.14
C GLU A 129 12.72 4.43 8.20
N ASP A 130 12.24 5.64 8.50
CA ASP A 130 11.12 5.90 9.41
C ASP A 130 9.77 5.92 8.66
N GLY A 131 9.78 5.70 7.34
CA GLY A 131 8.58 5.72 6.50
C GLY A 131 8.06 7.13 6.20
N ASN A 132 8.89 8.16 6.35
CA ASN A 132 8.56 9.55 6.03
C ASN A 132 9.08 9.95 4.65
N ARG A 133 8.50 11.02 4.09
CA ARG A 133 9.03 11.61 2.86
C ARG A 133 10.43 12.14 3.13
N ILE A 134 11.37 11.82 2.25
CA ILE A 134 12.70 12.44 2.25
C ILE A 134 12.50 13.93 1.99
N THR A 135 12.97 14.80 2.89
CA THR A 135 12.77 16.27 2.83
C THR A 135 14.04 17.05 2.50
N SER A 136 15.15 16.36 2.26
CA SER A 136 16.43 16.98 1.90
C SER A 136 16.43 17.54 0.48
N ASP A 137 17.43 18.38 0.16
CA ASP A 137 17.61 18.90 -1.18
C ASP A 137 17.77 17.76 -2.21
N GLY A 138 16.92 17.78 -3.23
CA GLY A 138 16.82 16.72 -4.22
C GLY A 138 15.93 15.53 -3.83
N ALA A 139 15.02 15.68 -2.86
CA ALA A 139 13.94 14.73 -2.55
C ALA A 139 13.20 14.21 -3.80
N ASP A 140 12.93 15.10 -4.75
CA ASP A 140 12.24 14.78 -6.01
C ASP A 140 13.01 13.80 -6.92
N ARG A 141 14.28 13.51 -6.59
CA ARG A 141 15.11 12.54 -7.32
C ARG A 141 14.94 11.11 -6.81
N PHE A 142 14.22 10.90 -5.72
CA PHE A 142 13.93 9.58 -5.15
C PHE A 142 12.59 9.01 -5.64
N ILE A 143 12.30 9.19 -6.94
CA ILE A 143 11.03 8.79 -7.56
C ILE A 143 11.28 7.70 -8.61
N LEU A 144 10.46 6.65 -8.58
CA LEU A 144 10.34 5.67 -9.66
C LEU A 144 9.06 5.95 -10.45
N ARG A 145 9.15 5.97 -11.77
CA ARG A 145 8.01 6.24 -12.68
C ARG A 145 7.63 4.99 -13.46
N ARG A 146 6.33 4.75 -13.63
CA ARG A 146 5.84 3.61 -14.42
C ARG A 146 6.26 3.75 -15.89
N LYS A 147 6.88 2.72 -16.44
CA LYS A 147 7.52 2.74 -17.77
C LYS A 147 6.55 3.00 -18.92
N ASP A 148 5.35 2.45 -18.86
CA ASP A 148 4.29 2.61 -19.87
C ASP A 148 3.79 4.07 -19.99
N VAL A 149 3.96 4.88 -18.94
CA VAL A 149 3.59 6.30 -18.91
C VAL A 149 4.77 7.20 -19.32
N MET A 150 5.99 6.67 -19.31
CA MET A 150 7.17 7.33 -19.86
C MET A 150 7.11 7.27 -21.39
N LYS A 151 6.34 8.16 -22.02
CA LYS A 151 6.35 8.32 -23.48
C LYS A 151 7.78 8.62 -23.92
N ALA A 152 8.34 7.79 -24.81
CA ALA A 152 9.65 8.06 -25.39
C ALA A 152 9.64 9.44 -26.06
N PRO A 153 10.70 10.26 -25.94
CA PRO A 153 10.80 11.48 -26.73
C PRO A 153 10.71 11.05 -28.20
N GLY A 154 9.63 11.46 -28.87
CA GLY A 154 9.34 11.04 -30.22
C GLY A 154 10.46 11.48 -31.17
N ASN A 155 11.04 10.53 -31.89
CA ASN A 155 11.77 10.80 -33.12
C ASN A 155 10.79 11.46 -34.11
N GLN A 156 10.76 12.78 -34.11
CA GLN A 156 10.28 13.57 -35.25
C GLN A 156 11.38 13.51 -36.31
N HIS A 157 11.44 12.43 -37.08
CA HIS A 157 12.14 12.41 -38.36
C HIS A 157 11.08 12.51 -39.45
N SER A 158 10.65 13.75 -39.73
CA SER A 158 9.87 14.06 -40.92
C SER A 158 10.85 14.16 -42.08
N GLY A 159 11.02 13.06 -42.79
CA GLY A 159 11.57 13.10 -44.14
C GLY A 159 10.51 13.64 -45.09
N HIS A 160 10.87 14.69 -45.83
CA HIS A 160 10.33 15.02 -47.16
C HIS A 160 11.40 15.79 -47.92
#